data_AF-A0A7W2ISA5-F1
#
_entry.id   AF-A0A7W2ISA5-F1
#
_cell.length_a   1.000
_cell.length_b   1.000
_cell.length_c   1.000
_cell.angle_alpha   90.00
_cell.angle_beta   90.00
_cell.angle_gamma   90.00
#
_symmetry.space_group_name_H-M   'P 1'
#
loop_
_entity.id
_entity.type
_entity.pdbx_description
1 polymer ?
#
loop_
_entity_poly.entity_id
_entity_poly.type
_entity_poly.pdbx_seq_one_letter_code
_entity_poly.pdbx_strand_id
1 'polypeptide(L)'
;MPELKQTPSLADFQHYVAQLEVERGFADQPVLEKCLLLGEETGELFKAVRKSQGIAIDPNSKVGEVGDELADIFIYLCSIANRYEIDLEQAFIAKEEKNKLRCWQK
;
A
#
# COMPACT_ATOMS: atom_id res chain seq x y z
N MET A 1 18.24 -5.01 -5.45
CA MET A 1 17.11 -5.14 -4.52
C MET A 1 17.61 -4.71 -3.15
N PRO A 2 16.99 -3.72 -2.50
CA PRO A 2 17.37 -3.33 -1.14
C PRO A 2 17.19 -4.50 -0.16
N GLU A 3 17.90 -4.44 0.97
CA GLU A 3 17.77 -5.44 2.03
C GLU A 3 16.76 -4.97 3.08
N LEU A 4 15.87 -5.87 3.49
CA LEU A 4 14.94 -5.63 4.59
C LEU A 4 15.39 -6.42 5.83
N LYS A 5 15.28 -5.80 7.00
CA LYS A 5 15.61 -6.47 8.28
C LYS A 5 14.68 -7.67 8.52
N GLN A 6 15.12 -8.63 9.34
CA GLN A 6 14.30 -9.80 9.71
C GLN A 6 13.01 -9.42 10.45
N THR A 7 13.03 -8.31 11.21
CA THR A 7 11.88 -7.77 11.93
C THR A 7 11.75 -6.28 11.59
N PRO A 8 11.14 -5.96 10.44
CA PRO A 8 11.06 -4.59 9.95
C PRO A 8 10.04 -3.79 10.76
N SER A 9 10.42 -2.57 11.13
CA SER A 9 9.49 -1.51 11.53
C SER A 9 8.81 -0.90 10.30
N LEU A 10 7.76 -0.09 10.51
CA LEU A 10 7.12 0.62 9.41
C LEU A 10 8.06 1.61 8.73
N ALA A 11 8.96 2.25 9.48
CA ALA A 11 10.03 3.08 8.95
C ALA A 11 11.00 2.28 8.06
N ASP A 12 11.30 1.02 8.40
CA ASP A 12 12.15 0.16 7.58
C ASP A 12 11.48 -0.16 6.23
N PHE A 13 10.17 -0.40 6.22
CA PHE A 13 9.41 -0.58 4.98
C PHE A 13 9.40 0.70 4.12
N GLN A 14 9.15 1.85 4.74
CA GLN A 14 9.20 3.14 4.04
C GLN A 14 10.58 3.38 3.40
N HIS A 15 11.66 3.10 4.13
CA HIS A 15 13.02 3.22 3.62
C HIS A 15 13.30 2.23 2.48
N TYR A 16 12.93 0.97 2.66
CA TYR A 16 13.06 -0.07 1.64
C TYR A 16 12.36 0.32 0.34
N VAL A 17 11.12 0.84 0.42
CA VAL A 17 10.36 1.29 -0.75
C VAL A 17 11.06 2.48 -1.42
N ALA A 18 11.58 3.44 -0.66
CA ALA A 18 12.31 4.57 -1.23
C ALA A 18 13.55 4.10 -2.03
N GLN A 19 14.31 3.15 -1.48
CA GLN A 19 15.47 2.57 -2.18
C GLN A 19 15.05 1.77 -3.43
N LEU A 20 13.96 1.02 -3.33
CA LEU A 20 13.41 0.25 -4.44
C LEU A 20 13.00 1.15 -5.62
N GLU A 21 12.42 2.32 -5.33
CA GLU A 21 12.06 3.29 -6.36
C GLU A 21 13.27 3.90 -7.06
N VAL A 22 14.35 4.17 -6.33
CA VAL A 22 15.62 4.62 -6.93
C VAL A 22 16.19 3.55 -7.85
N GLU A 23 16.24 2.30 -7.39
CA GLU A 23 16.76 1.18 -8.18
C GLU A 23 15.94 0.93 -9.47
N ARG A 24 14.62 1.09 -9.39
CA ARG A 24 13.70 0.88 -10.52
C ARG A 24 13.53 2.11 -11.43
N GLY A 25 14.18 3.23 -11.13
CA GLY A 25 14.06 4.46 -11.92
C GLY A 25 12.72 5.19 -11.75
N PHE A 26 12.04 4.97 -10.63
CA PHE A 26 10.73 5.54 -10.28
C PHE A 26 10.79 6.63 -9.20
N ALA A 27 12.00 7.04 -8.79
CA ALA A 27 12.20 8.06 -7.78
C ALA A 27 11.54 9.40 -8.17
N ASP A 28 11.61 9.77 -9.45
CA ASP A 28 11.08 11.05 -9.95
C ASP A 28 9.59 10.99 -10.35
N GLN A 29 8.93 9.83 -10.22
CA GLN A 29 7.50 9.73 -10.54
C GLN A 29 6.67 10.63 -9.60
N PRO A 30 5.78 11.47 -10.15
CA PRO A 30 4.96 12.39 -9.38
C PRO A 30 3.96 11.64 -8.50
N VAL A 31 3.58 12.26 -7.38
CA VAL A 31 2.64 11.67 -6.42
C VAL A 31 1.27 11.35 -7.03
N LEU A 32 0.82 12.13 -8.03
CA LEU A 32 -0.41 11.84 -8.76
C LEU A 32 -0.36 10.48 -9.44
N GLU A 33 0.77 10.13 -10.07
CA GLU A 33 0.94 8.83 -10.74
C GLU A 33 0.94 7.70 -9.71
N LYS A 34 1.57 7.88 -8.55
CA LYS A 34 1.52 6.91 -7.44
C LYS A 34 0.09 6.68 -6.94
N CYS A 35 -0.72 7.74 -6.85
CA CYS A 35 -2.13 7.61 -6.48
C CYS A 35 -2.95 6.85 -7.52
N LEU A 36 -2.65 7.02 -8.82
CA LEU A 36 -3.31 6.25 -9.88
C LEU A 36 -2.96 4.77 -9.77
N LEU A 37 -1.67 4.44 -9.59
CA LEU A 37 -1.20 3.07 -9.42
C LEU A 37 -1.80 2.42 -8.17
N LEU A 38 -1.87 3.14 -7.04
CA LEU A 38 -2.58 2.66 -5.84
C LEU A 38 -4.04 2.30 -6.14
N GLY A 39 -4.72 3.08 -6.99
CA GLY A 39 -6.07 2.81 -7.45
C GLY A 39 -6.17 1.54 -8.30
N GLU A 40 -5.18 1.29 -9.15
CA GLU A 40 -5.07 0.06 -9.94
C GLU A 40 -4.92 -1.15 -9.02
N GLU A 41 -3.98 -1.13 -8.07
CA GLU A 41 -3.76 -2.24 -7.11
C GLU A 41 -4.98 -2.49 -6.22
N THR A 42 -5.72 -1.42 -5.87
CA THR A 42 -6.99 -1.56 -5.15
C THR A 42 -8.05 -2.28 -6.00
N GLY A 43 -8.08 -2.02 -7.30
CA GLY A 43 -8.94 -2.75 -8.25
C GLY A 43 -8.52 -4.22 -8.44
N GLU A 44 -7.22 -4.49 -8.45
CA GLU A 44 -6.64 -5.84 -8.45
C GLU A 44 -7.07 -6.62 -7.19
N LEU A 45 -6.95 -6.00 -6.01
CA LEU A 45 -7.44 -6.56 -4.74
C LEU A 45 -8.93 -6.91 -4.82
N PHE A 46 -9.77 -6.04 -5.38
CA PHE A 46 -11.21 -6.33 -5.52
C PHE A 46 -11.47 -7.55 -6.42
N LYS A 47 -10.71 -7.71 -7.51
CA LYS A 47 -10.78 -8.90 -8.36
C LYS A 47 -10.34 -10.15 -7.59
N ALA A 48 -9.26 -10.07 -6.82
CA ALA A 48 -8.76 -11.17 -6.00
C ALA A 48 -9.76 -11.61 -4.92
N VAL A 49 -10.38 -10.64 -4.22
CA VAL A 49 -11.41 -10.92 -3.21
C VAL A 49 -12.64 -11.55 -3.86
N ARG A 50 -13.12 -11.04 -5.01
CA ARG A 50 -14.26 -11.64 -5.73
C ARG A 50 -14.01 -13.12 -6.07
N LYS A 51 -12.82 -13.43 -6.59
CA LYS A 51 -12.39 -14.80 -6.87
C LYS A 51 -12.38 -15.66 -5.60
N SER A 52 -11.84 -15.15 -4.49
CA SER A 52 -11.81 -15.86 -3.19
C SER A 52 -13.20 -16.18 -2.63
N GLN A 53 -14.20 -15.35 -2.95
CA GLN A 53 -15.60 -15.52 -2.52
C GLN A 53 -16.44 -16.36 -3.51
N GLY A 54 -15.83 -16.89 -4.58
CA GLY A 54 -16.53 -17.68 -5.60
C GLY A 54 -17.48 -16.86 -6.48
N ILE A 55 -17.30 -15.52 -6.52
CA ILE A 55 -18.08 -14.64 -7.38
C ILE A 55 -17.50 -14.69 -8.80
N ALA A 56 -18.35 -14.80 -9.81
CA ALA A 56 -17.93 -14.83 -11.20
C ALA A 56 -17.09 -13.60 -11.57
N ILE A 57 -15.99 -13.88 -12.27
CA ILE A 57 -15.04 -12.94 -12.86
C ILE A 57 -14.94 -13.23 -14.36
N ASP A 58 -14.48 -12.25 -15.14
CA ASP A 58 -14.16 -12.47 -16.56
C ASP A 58 -13.09 -13.58 -16.66
N PRO A 59 -13.32 -14.67 -17.42
CA PRO A 59 -12.36 -15.76 -17.59
C PRO A 59 -11.00 -15.32 -18.14
N ASN A 60 -10.93 -14.20 -18.85
CA ASN A 60 -9.70 -13.63 -19.38
C ASN A 60 -8.98 -12.71 -18.38
N SER A 61 -9.59 -12.43 -17.23
CA SER A 61 -8.99 -11.58 -16.21
C SER A 61 -7.83 -12.30 -15.54
N LYS A 62 -6.65 -11.66 -15.56
CA LYS A 62 -5.56 -12.05 -14.66
C LYS A 62 -5.94 -11.57 -13.26
N VAL A 63 -5.95 -12.52 -12.32
CA VAL A 63 -6.30 -12.25 -10.93
C VAL A 63 -5.21 -12.82 -10.04
N GLY A 64 -4.49 -11.94 -9.35
CA GLY A 64 -3.49 -12.28 -8.36
C GLY A 64 -4.09 -12.84 -7.07
N GLU A 65 -3.22 -13.05 -6.09
CA GLU A 65 -3.60 -13.49 -4.76
C GLU A 65 -3.88 -12.28 -3.87
N VAL A 66 -4.86 -12.40 -2.96
CA VAL A 66 -5.24 -11.30 -2.05
C VAL A 66 -4.04 -10.77 -1.26
N GLY A 67 -3.10 -11.63 -0.88
CA GLY A 67 -1.88 -11.23 -0.17
C GLY A 67 -0.95 -10.36 -1.00
N ASP A 68 -0.78 -10.68 -2.29
CA ASP A 68 0.07 -9.94 -3.21
C ASP A 68 -0.50 -8.53 -3.43
N GLU A 69 -1.81 -8.43 -3.73
CA GLU A 69 -2.46 -7.13 -3.97
C GLU A 69 -2.44 -6.23 -2.72
N LEU A 70 -2.57 -6.82 -1.52
CA LEU A 70 -2.41 -6.08 -0.27
C LEU A 70 -0.98 -5.55 -0.08
N ALA A 71 0.02 -6.34 -0.48
CA ALA A 71 1.41 -5.91 -0.42
C ALA A 71 1.70 -4.78 -1.43
N ASP A 72 1.13 -4.85 -2.63
CA ASP A 72 1.28 -3.80 -3.65
C ASP A 72 0.61 -2.49 -3.22
N ILE A 73 -0.60 -2.57 -2.65
CA ILE A 73 -1.26 -1.42 -1.99
C ILE A 73 -0.37 -0.82 -0.90
N PHE A 74 0.23 -1.66 -0.06
CA PHE A 74 1.11 -1.21 1.02
C PHE A 74 2.38 -0.54 0.49
N ILE A 75 2.97 -1.05 -0.59
CA ILE A 75 4.13 -0.44 -1.26
C ILE A 75 3.78 0.96 -1.78
N TYR A 76 2.66 1.13 -2.48
CA TYR A 76 2.25 2.45 -2.95
C TYR A 76 1.86 3.39 -1.82
N LEU A 77 1.27 2.88 -0.73
CA LEU A 77 1.00 3.69 0.46
C LEU A 77 2.31 4.23 1.07
N CYS A 78 3.35 3.40 1.18
CA CYS A 78 4.68 3.81 1.60
C CYS A 78 5.30 4.84 0.64
N SER A 79 5.19 4.61 -0.68
CA SER A 79 5.69 5.54 -1.70
C SER A 79 5.04 6.92 -1.59
N ILE A 80 3.72 6.97 -1.45
CA ILE A 80 2.96 8.23 -1.30
C ILE A 80 3.36 8.94 0.00
N ALA A 81 3.45 8.20 1.11
CA ALA A 81 3.88 8.77 2.39
C ALA A 81 5.28 9.37 2.29
N ASN A 82 6.22 8.68 1.63
CA ASN A 82 7.57 9.16 1.40
C ASN A 82 7.60 10.46 0.58
N ARG A 83 6.76 10.59 -0.46
CA ARG A 83 6.67 11.82 -1.26
C ARG A 83 6.19 13.03 -0.46
N TYR A 84 5.42 12.81 0.61
CA TYR A 84 4.95 13.86 1.52
C TYR A 84 5.77 13.97 2.81
N GLU A 85 6.88 13.24 2.91
CA GLU A 85 7.72 13.20 4.12
C GLU A 85 6.92 12.81 5.39
N ILE A 86 5.94 11.91 5.23
CA ILE A 86 5.09 11.44 6.32
C ILE A 86 5.68 10.16 6.91
N ASP A 87 5.91 10.17 8.23
CA ASP A 87 6.11 8.95 9.02
C ASP A 87 4.75 8.25 9.23
N LEU A 88 4.56 7.10 8.58
CA LEU A 88 3.30 6.37 8.64
C LEU A 88 2.99 5.82 10.03
N GLU A 89 4.01 5.46 10.80
CA GLU A 89 3.84 4.90 12.16
C GLU A 89 3.30 5.98 13.08
N GLN A 90 3.93 7.15 13.07
CA GLN A 90 3.48 8.30 13.85
C GLN A 90 2.11 8.80 13.37
N ALA A 91 1.87 8.82 12.06
CA ALA A 91 0.59 9.20 11.50
C ALA A 91 -0.54 8.26 11.96
N PHE A 92 -0.28 6.95 11.99
CA PHE A 92 -1.24 5.94 12.46
C PHE A 92 -1.53 6.12 13.95
N ILE A 93 -0.50 6.22 14.81
CA ILE A 93 -0.65 6.41 16.25
C ILE A 93 -1.46 7.69 16.54
N ALA A 94 -1.08 8.82 15.91
CA ALA A 94 -1.77 10.09 16.10
C ALA A 94 -3.23 10.05 15.62
N LYS A 95 -3.54 9.24 14.60
CA LYS A 95 -4.91 9.03 14.11
C LYS A 95 -5.73 8.22 15.10
N GLU A 96 -5.16 7.17 15.68
CA GLU A 96 -5.85 6.32 16.66
C GLU A 96 -6.15 7.05 17.97
N GLU A 97 -5.24 7.90 18.46
CA GLU A 97 -5.53 8.76 19.62
C GLU A 97 -6.74 9.67 19.37
N LYS A 98 -6.87 10.23 18.15
CA LYS A 98 -8.06 10.99 17.77
C LYS A 98 -9.31 10.12 17.66
N ASN A 99 -9.19 8.87 17.22
CA ASN A 99 -10.31 7.94 17.08
C ASN A 99 -10.84 7.45 18.44
N LYS A 100 -9.98 7.29 19.46
CA LYS A 100 -10.40 6.95 20.84
C LYS A 100 -11.33 7.98 21.47
N LEU A 101 -11.23 9.23 21.04
CA LEU A 101 -12.09 10.33 21.49
C LEU A 101 -13.44 10.39 20.77
N ARG A 102 -13.66 9.53 19.76
CA ARG A 102 -14.90 9.50 18.98
C ARG A 102 -15.91 8.54 19.63
N CYS A 103 -17.11 9.04 19.88
CA CYS A 103 -18.27 8.19 20.15
C CYS A 103 -18.85 7.72 18.81
N TRP A 104 -18.72 6.44 18.51
CA TRP A 104 -19.33 5.84 17.33
C TRP A 104 -20.81 5.58 17.62
N GLN A 105 -21.69 6.28 16.92
CA GLN A 105 -23.11 5.94 16.90
C GLN A 105 -23.33 4.86 15.83
N LYS A 106 -24.05 3.80 16.20
CA LYS A 106 -24.42 2.69 15.31
C LYS A 106 -25.56 3.08 14.39
#